data_AF-A0ABC9NK78-F1
#
_entry.id   AF-A0ABC9NK78-F1
#
_cell.length_a   1.000
_cell.length_b   1.000
_cell.length_c   1.000
_cell.angle_alpha   90.00
_cell.angle_beta   90.00
_cell.angle_gamma   90.00
#
_symmetry.space_group_name_H-M   'P 1'
#
loop_
_entity.id
_entity.type
_entity.pdbx_description
1 polymer ?
#
loop_
_entity_poly.entity_id
_entity_poly.type
_entity_poly.pdbx_seq_one_letter_code
_entity_poly.pdbx_strand_id
1 'polypeptide(L)' 'MAWRYQLIGPTPVGLRVRLCSQSRCVELEGQNGTTVAFSGVPATETLRYIWEVSGGGRLIPPLKVQRNEVIVNYRQ' A
#
# COMPACT_ATOMS: atom_id res chain seq x y z
N MET A 1 -11.26 -6.98 -0.93
CA MET A 1 -10.26 -6.63 0.11
C MET A 1 -10.30 -5.13 0.31
N ALA A 2 -10.23 -4.64 1.56
CA ALA A 2 -10.11 -3.21 1.86
C ALA A 2 -8.72 -2.89 2.41
N TRP A 3 -8.25 -1.66 2.19
CA TRP A 3 -6.95 -1.20 2.62
C TRP A 3 -7.01 0.26 3.04
N ARG A 4 -6.14 0.64 3.97
CA ARG A 4 -6.00 2.02 4.43
C ARG A 4 -4.58 2.28 4.91
N TYR A 5 -4.09 3.49 4.71
CA TYR A 5 -2.93 4.00 5.40
C TYR A 5 -3.15 5.43 5.89
N GLN A 6 -2.27 5.89 6.76
CA GLN A 6 -2.28 7.24 7.29
C GLN A 6 -0.85 7.76 7.38
N LEU A 7 -0.63 8.97 6.87
CA LEU A 7 0.67 9.65 6.91
C LEU A 7 0.70 10.68 8.03
N ILE A 8 1.90 10.93 8.56
CA ILE A 8 2.16 12.09 9.42
C ILE A 8 2.73 13.19 8.53
N GLY A 9 1.95 14.25 8.33
CA GLY A 9 2.32 15.37 7.45
C GLY A 9 1.81 15.22 6.03
N PRO A 10 2.34 16.00 5.07
CA PRO A 10 1.85 16.02 3.70
C PRO A 10 2.23 14.75 2.93
N THR A 11 1.40 14.37 1.95
CA THR A 11 1.77 13.35 0.96
C THR A 11 2.88 13.91 0.06
N PRO A 12 4.05 13.26 -0.06
CA PRO A 12 5.08 13.69 -0.99
C PRO A 12 4.59 13.65 -2.44
N VAL A 13 5.00 14.63 -3.24
CA VAL A 13 4.77 14.62 -4.69
C VAL A 13 5.48 13.41 -5.30
N GLY A 14 4.77 12.66 -6.15
CA GLY A 14 5.31 11.46 -6.78
C GLY A 14 5.40 10.25 -5.86
N LEU A 15 4.73 10.28 -4.69
CA LEU A 15 4.54 9.09 -3.86
C LEU A 15 3.73 8.04 -4.65
N ARG A 16 4.32 6.87 -4.82
CA ARG A 16 3.68 5.64 -5.28
C ARG A 16 3.59 4.67 -4.12
N VAL A 17 2.39 4.15 -3.90
CA VAL A 17 2.14 3.13 -2.88
C VAL A 17 1.62 1.90 -3.59
N ARG A 18 2.28 0.77 -3.36
CA ARG A 18 1.83 -0.52 -3.87
C ARG A 18 1.55 -1.45 -2.72
N LEU A 19 0.55 -2.32 -2.90
CA LEU A 19 0.35 -3.46 -2.04
C LEU A 19 0.76 -4.71 -2.81
N CYS A 20 1.57 -5.56 -2.19
CA CYS A 20 2.14 -6.74 -2.85
C CYS A 20 1.95 -8.00 -2.02
N SER A 21 1.51 -9.09 -2.66
CA SER A 21 1.67 -10.47 -2.19
C SER A 21 2.98 -11.04 -2.75
N GLN A 22 3.19 -12.36 -2.68
CA GLN A 22 4.37 -12.99 -3.27
C GLN A 22 4.34 -12.98 -4.80
N SER A 23 3.15 -13.06 -5.39
CA SER A 23 2.94 -13.25 -6.84
C SER A 23 2.30 -12.05 -7.54
N ARG A 24 1.79 -11.06 -6.80
CA ARG A 24 1.02 -9.95 -7.39
C ARG A 24 1.22 -8.64 -6.63
N CYS A 25 1.28 -7.53 -7.37
CA CYS A 25 1.26 -6.19 -6.81
C CYS A 25 0.14 -5.36 -7.46
N VAL A 26 -0.45 -4.45 -6.69
CA VAL A 26 -1.41 -3.46 -7.17
C VAL A 26 -1.02 -2.07 -6.67
N GLU A 27 -1.16 -1.07 -7.53
CA GLU A 27 -0.99 0.33 -7.15
C GLU A 27 -2.22 0.84 -6.40
N LEU A 28 -1.98 1.65 -5.36
CA LEU A 28 -3.02 2.18 -4.47
C LEU A 28 -3.20 3.67 -4.74
N GLU A 29 -4.42 4.05 -5.07
CA GLU A 29 -4.79 5.45 -5.30
C GLU A 29 -5.44 6.05 -4.04
N GLY A 30 -4.82 7.09 -3.50
CA GLY A 30 -5.26 7.73 -2.25
C GLY A 30 -4.90 6.92 -0.99
N GLN A 31 -5.41 7.36 0.18
CA GLN A 31 -5.03 6.78 1.47
C GLN A 31 -5.94 5.64 1.95
N ASN A 32 -7.02 5.35 1.25
CA ASN A 32 -7.89 4.20 1.54
C ASN A 32 -8.62 3.77 0.28
N GLY A 33 -9.06 2.51 0.26
CA GLY A 33 -9.86 2.00 -0.84
C GLY A 33 -10.16 0.52 -0.71
N THR A 34 -10.68 -0.04 -1.80
CA THR A 34 -10.91 -1.48 -1.94
C THR A 34 -10.32 -1.97 -3.24
N THR A 35 -10.01 -3.27 -3.31
CA THR A 35 -9.53 -3.91 -4.52
C THR A 35 -9.96 -5.37 -4.58
N VAL A 36 -10.13 -5.86 -5.80
CA VAL A 36 -10.33 -7.28 -6.15
C VAL A 36 -9.06 -7.90 -6.75
N ALA A 37 -7.97 -7.14 -6.86
CA ALA A 37 -6.74 -7.56 -7.51
C ALA A 37 -6.11 -8.80 -6.86
N PHE A 38 -6.37 -9.09 -5.58
CA PHE A 38 -5.84 -10.28 -4.89
C PHE A 38 -6.76 -11.50 -4.96
N SER A 39 -7.78 -11.49 -5.83
CA SER A 39 -8.64 -12.66 -6.03
C SER A 39 -7.81 -13.85 -6.51
N GLY A 40 -7.99 -14.99 -5.84
CA GLY A 40 -7.24 -16.23 -6.10
C GLY A 40 -5.86 -16.31 -5.46
N VAL A 41 -5.40 -15.26 -4.78
CA VAL A 41 -4.17 -15.31 -3.98
C VAL A 41 -4.46 -16.07 -2.67
N PRO A 42 -3.63 -17.04 -2.27
CA PRO A 42 -3.79 -17.75 -1.00
C PRO A 42 -3.84 -16.77 0.19
N ALA A 43 -4.83 -16.94 1.07
CA ALA A 43 -5.01 -16.08 2.24
C ALA A 43 -3.86 -16.16 3.26
N THR A 44 -3.01 -17.18 3.15
CA THR A 44 -1.79 -17.36 3.95
C THR A 44 -0.62 -16.50 3.46
N GLU A 45 -0.69 -15.91 2.26
CA GLU A 45 0.35 -15.02 1.78
C GLU A 45 0.37 -13.69 2.56
N THR A 46 1.57 -13.29 3.01
CA THR A 46 1.77 -11.98 3.64
C THR A 46 1.67 -10.86 2.61
N LEU A 47 0.83 -9.87 2.88
CA LEU A 47 0.76 -8.64 2.11
C LEU A 47 1.72 -7.58 2.67
N ARG A 48 2.42 -6.87 1.77
CA ARG A 48 3.36 -5.81 2.12
C ARG A 48 3.00 -4.51 1.40
N TYR A 49 2.99 -3.41 2.14
CA TYR A 49 3.02 -2.08 1.56
C TYR A 49 4.43 -1.76 1.09
N ILE A 50 4.54 -1.34 -0.16
CA ILE A 50 5.76 -0.86 -0.78
C ILE A 50 5.59 0.65 -1.02
N TRP A 51 6.51 1.43 -0.48
CA TRP A 51 6.49 2.89 -0.53
C TRP A 51 7.64 3.39 -1.39
N GLU A 52 7.35 4.22 -2.38
CA GLU A 52 8.35 4.77 -3.28
C GLU A 52 8.01 6.24 -3.56
N VAL A 53 9.00 7.12 -3.57
CA VAL A 53 8.82 8.50 -4.06
C VAL A 53 9.71 8.65 -5.28
N SER A 54 9.10 8.88 -6.44
CA SER A 54 9.85 9.02 -7.69
C SER A 54 10.74 10.25 -7.65
N GLY A 55 12.04 10.08 -7.94
CA GLY A 55 13.02 11.17 -7.94
C GLY A 55 14.36 10.76 -7.34
N GLY A 56 15.15 11.75 -6.92
CA GLY A 56 16.44 11.56 -6.28
C GLY A 56 16.77 12.67 -5.28
N GLY A 57 17.73 12.41 -4.39
CA GLY A 57 18.11 13.34 -3.33
C GLY A 57 17.31 13.13 -2.03
N ARG A 58 17.40 14.12 -1.12
CA ARG A 58 16.78 14.03 0.21
C ARG A 58 15.27 14.30 0.12
N LEU A 59 14.49 13.41 0.71
CA LEU A 59 13.05 13.61 0.89
C LEU A 59 12.79 14.55 2.08
N ILE A 60 12.29 15.77 1.81
CA ILE A 60 12.03 16.80 2.81
C ILE A 60 10.60 17.35 2.63
N PRO A 61 9.70 17.20 3.62
CA PRO A 61 9.88 16.39 4.83
C PRO A 61 9.97 14.89 4.50
N PRO A 62 10.57 14.07 5.38
CA PRO A 62 10.63 12.62 5.14
C PRO A 62 9.21 12.03 5.17
N LEU A 63 9.01 10.97 4.37
CA LEU A 63 7.79 10.16 4.45
C LEU A 63 7.73 9.50 5.83
N LYS A 64 6.62 9.72 6.54
CA LYS A 64 6.32 9.09 7.83
C LYS A 64 4.96 8.42 7.76
N VAL A 65 4.96 7.09 7.82
CA VAL A 65 3.73 6.28 7.85
C VAL A 65 3.34 6.05 9.30
N GLN A 66 2.15 6.52 9.68
CA GLN A 66 1.62 6.33 11.03
C GLN A 66 0.98 4.95 11.19
N ARG A 67 0.22 4.53 10.18
CA ARG A 67 -0.59 3.32 10.19
C ARG A 67 -0.78 2.84 8.76
N ASN A 68 -0.80 1.53 8.58
CA ASN A 68 -1.12 0.86 7.33
C ASN A 68 -1.79 -0.48 7.66
N GLU A 69 -2.94 -0.73 7.05
CA GLU A 69 -3.85 -1.80 7.46
C GLU A 69 -4.55 -2.40 6.25
N VAL A 70 -4.78 -3.71 6.33
CA VAL A 70 -5.49 -4.48 5.32
C VAL A 70 -6.59 -5.31 5.97
N ILE A 71 -7.75 -5.33 5.33
CA ILE A 71 -8.87 -6.23 5.66
C ILE A 71 -9.03 -7.19 4.49
N VAL A 72 -8.69 -8.46 4.74
CA VAL A 72 -8.69 -9.53 3.75
C VAL A 72 -9.96 -10.36 3.91
N ASN A 73 -10.79 -10.36 2.86
CA ASN A 73 -11.88 -11.31 2.74
C ASN A 73 -11.36 -12.53 1.98
N TYR A 74 -11.59 -13.73 2.51
CA TYR A 74 -11.18 -14.99 1.89
C TYR A 74 -12.33 -16.01 1.94
N ARG A 75 -12.21 -17.06 1.13
CA ARG A 75 -13.11 -18.22 1.16
C ARG A 75 -12.27 -19.49 1.22
N GLN A 76 -12.79 -20.51 1.90
CA GLN A 76 -12.24 -21.87 1.86
C GLN A 76 -12.62 -22.57 0.56
#